data_AF-A0A934ZBN5-F1
#
_entry.id   AF-A0A934ZBN5-F1
#
_cell.length_a   1.000
_cell.length_b   1.000
_cell.length_c   1.000
_cell.angle_alpha   90.00
_cell.angle_beta   90.00
_cell.angle_gamma   90.00
#
_symmetry.space_group_name_H-M   'P 1'
#
loop_
_entity.id
_entity.type
_entity.pdbx_description
1 polymer ?
#
loop_
_entity_poly.entity_id
_entity_poly.type
_entity_poly.pdbx_seq_one_letter_code
_entity_poly.pdbx_strand_id
1 'polypeptide(L)'
;MSTQPERIGGSLQLGVQKYLYTGYFVAACVVAFLTSHLVEAVWPGHENIAGEIGVVVGIVAMIIAWKNMRLRTLAMETIEELAAVTWPTKDETSTATVVVLATTVVASVVIFAMDRFWNWITNVIYLS
;
A
#
# COMPACT_ATOMS: atom_id res chain seq x y z
N MET A 1 -0.72 -35.52 -24.47
CA MET A 1 -0.66 -34.14 -25.01
C MET A 1 -1.56 -33.29 -24.13
N SER A 2 -1.05 -32.82 -22.98
CA SER A 2 -1.82 -32.02 -22.03
C SER A 2 -2.09 -30.64 -22.63
N THR A 3 -3.35 -30.26 -22.73
CA THR A 3 -3.81 -29.02 -23.35
C THR A 3 -3.29 -27.83 -22.52
N GLN A 4 -2.49 -26.98 -23.15
CA GLN A 4 -1.95 -25.71 -22.61
C GLN A 4 -2.94 -24.88 -21.75
N PRO A 5 -4.26 -24.79 -22.02
CA PRO A 5 -5.20 -24.05 -21.17
C PRO A 5 -5.31 -24.53 -19.71
N GLU A 6 -5.25 -25.83 -19.42
CA GLU A 6 -5.32 -26.32 -18.03
C GLU A 6 -4.07 -25.91 -17.22
N ARG A 7 -2.91 -25.85 -17.87
CA ARG A 7 -1.65 -25.47 -17.22
C ARG A 7 -1.65 -23.99 -16.81
N ILE A 8 -2.29 -23.12 -17.60
CA ILE A 8 -2.41 -21.69 -17.30
C ILE A 8 -3.35 -21.48 -16.12
N GLY A 9 -4.52 -22.14 -16.10
CA GLY A 9 -5.45 -22.08 -14.97
C GLY A 9 -4.83 -22.55 -13.65
N GLY A 10 -4.09 -23.66 -13.67
CA GLY A 10 -3.37 -24.15 -12.49
C GLY A 10 -2.27 -23.19 -11.99
N SER A 11 -1.56 -22.52 -12.90
CA SER A 11 -0.51 -21.56 -12.53
C SER A 11 -1.06 -20.27 -11.90
N LEU A 12 -2.21 -19.78 -12.36
CA LEU A 12 -2.92 -18.64 -11.76
C LEU A 12 -3.44 -18.97 -10.36
N GLN A 13 -4.05 -20.15 -10.19
CA GLN A 13 -4.50 -20.58 -8.87
C GLN A 13 -3.34 -20.77 -7.87
N LEU A 14 -2.19 -21.27 -8.35
CA LEU A 14 -0.97 -21.32 -7.54
C LEU A 14 -0.48 -19.92 -7.12
N GLY A 15 -0.63 -18.92 -7.99
CA GLY A 15 -0.29 -17.53 -7.69
C GLY A 15 -1.18 -16.97 -6.59
N VAL A 16 -2.50 -17.07 -6.77
CA VAL A 16 -3.50 -16.57 -5.81
C VAL A 16 -3.35 -17.22 -4.43
N GLN A 17 -3.13 -18.53 -4.40
CA GLN A 17 -2.95 -19.27 -3.14
C GLN A 17 -1.69 -18.81 -2.37
N LYS A 18 -0.61 -18.45 -3.06
CA LYS A 18 0.60 -17.88 -2.43
C LYS A 18 0.32 -16.53 -1.77
N TYR A 19 -0.40 -15.64 -2.46
CA TYR A 19 -0.77 -14.34 -1.89
C TYR A 19 -1.70 -14.48 -0.68
N LEU A 20 -2.62 -15.43 -0.72
CA LEU A 20 -3.52 -15.71 0.40
C LEU A 20 -2.75 -16.14 1.67
N TYR A 21 -1.82 -17.09 1.55
CA TYR A 21 -1.01 -17.52 2.70
C TYR A 21 -0.07 -16.43 3.20
N THR A 22 0.52 -15.65 2.29
CA THR A 22 1.36 -14.51 2.64
C THR A 22 0.56 -13.46 3.41
N GLY A 23 -0.68 -13.19 2.99
CA GLY A 23 -1.60 -12.29 3.70
C GLY A 23 -1.90 -12.73 5.12
N TYR A 24 -2.20 -14.02 5.35
CA TYR A 24 -2.43 -14.54 6.70
C TYR A 24 -1.20 -14.45 7.59
N PHE A 25 -0.02 -14.72 7.04
CA PHE A 25 1.23 -14.61 7.79
C PHE A 25 1.51 -13.17 8.21
N VAL A 26 1.39 -12.21 7.29
CA VAL A 26 1.59 -10.78 7.60
C VAL A 26 0.56 -10.29 8.62
N ALA A 27 -0.71 -10.66 8.47
CA ALA A 27 -1.75 -10.31 9.43
C ALA A 27 -1.46 -10.87 10.84
N ALA A 28 -0.94 -12.09 10.93
CA ALA A 28 -0.54 -12.69 12.20
C ALA A 28 0.62 -11.94 12.86
N CYS A 29 1.63 -11.52 12.09
CA CYS A 29 2.72 -10.68 12.59
C CYS A 29 2.22 -9.32 13.11
N VAL A 30 1.29 -8.69 12.41
CA VAL A 30 0.67 -7.43 12.85
C VAL A 30 -0.10 -7.62 14.16
N VAL A 31 -0.91 -8.68 14.27
CA VAL A 31 -1.64 -9.00 15.50
C VAL A 31 -0.69 -9.28 16.65
N ALA A 32 0.41 -10.01 16.42
CA ALA A 32 1.41 -10.27 17.43
C ALA A 32 2.08 -8.97 17.91
N PHE A 33 2.45 -8.09 16.99
CA PHE A 33 3.07 -6.79 17.30
C PHE A 33 2.12 -5.87 18.08
N LEU A 34 0.86 -5.77 17.65
CA LEU A 34 -0.13 -4.95 18.35
C LEU A 34 -0.42 -5.51 19.73
N THR A 35 -0.53 -6.83 19.86
CA THR A 35 -0.82 -7.46 21.16
C THR A 35 0.34 -7.27 22.12
N SER A 36 1.60 -7.43 21.68
CA SER A 36 2.74 -7.22 22.58
C SER A 36 2.82 -5.77 23.07
N HIS A 37 2.60 -4.79 22.19
CA HIS A 37 2.57 -3.37 22.57
C HIS A 37 1.40 -3.02 23.50
N LEU A 38 0.22 -3.60 23.29
CA LEU A 38 -0.93 -3.38 24.18
C LEU A 38 -0.70 -3.99 25.56
N VAL A 39 -0.11 -5.19 25.63
CA VAL A 39 0.20 -5.85 26.91
C VAL A 39 1.25 -5.04 27.68
N GLU A 40 2.28 -4.53 27.01
CA GLU A 40 3.29 -3.66 27.62
C GLU A 40 2.70 -2.34 28.12
N ALA A 41 1.79 -1.73 27.35
CA ALA A 41 1.11 -0.49 27.75
C ALA A 41 0.21 -0.68 28.99
N VAL A 42 -0.42 -1.84 29.14
CA VAL A 42 -1.27 -2.17 30.29
C VAL A 42 -0.42 -2.59 31.50
N TRP A 43 0.69 -3.29 31.28
CA TRP A 43 1.53 -3.85 32.33
C TRP A 43 3.03 -3.55 32.10
N PRO A 44 3.49 -2.34 32.45
CA PRO A 44 4.87 -1.94 32.23
C PRO A 44 5.86 -2.79 33.04
N GLY A 45 7.00 -3.14 32.44
CA GLY A 45 8.09 -3.88 33.08
C GLY A 45 8.04 -5.41 32.95
N HIS A 46 7.11 -5.98 32.18
CA HIS A 46 7.06 -7.42 31.86
C HIS A 46 7.25 -7.68 30.35
N GLU A 47 8.32 -7.10 29.80
CA GLU A 47 8.63 -7.06 28.36
C GLU A 47 8.75 -8.46 27.73
N ASN A 48 9.43 -9.38 28.41
CA ASN A 48 9.63 -10.76 27.91
C ASN A 48 8.29 -11.52 27.78
N ILE A 49 7.41 -11.37 28.78
CA ILE A 49 6.11 -12.08 28.82
C ILE A 49 5.14 -11.45 27.83
N ALA A 50 5.18 -10.13 27.67
CA ALA A 50 4.37 -9.41 26.67
C ALA A 50 4.69 -9.87 25.24
N GLY A 51 5.98 -10.07 24.93
CA GLY A 51 6.42 -10.63 23.66
C GLY A 51 5.89 -12.05 23.42
N GLU A 52 6.04 -12.94 24.41
CA GLU A 52 5.56 -14.32 24.31
C GLU A 52 4.04 -14.41 24.11
N ILE A 53 3.27 -13.63 24.87
CA ILE A 53 1.81 -13.56 24.72
C ILE A 53 1.44 -13.06 23.32
N GLY A 54 2.12 -12.02 22.83
CA GLY A 54 1.90 -11.49 21.49
C GLY A 54 2.09 -12.55 20.41
N VAL A 55 3.17 -13.33 20.47
CA VAL A 55 3.43 -14.42 19.51
C VAL A 55 2.34 -15.49 19.57
N VAL A 56 1.96 -15.94 20.78
CA VAL A 56 0.92 -16.96 20.95
C VAL A 56 -0.42 -16.48 20.39
N VAL A 57 -0.82 -15.24 20.72
CA VAL A 57 -2.07 -14.65 20.21
C VAL A 57 -2.04 -14.49 18.70
N GLY A 58 -0.89 -14.10 18.12
CA GLY A 58 -0.71 -14.01 16.67
C GLY A 58 -0.90 -15.35 15.96
N ILE A 59 -0.31 -16.44 16.49
CA ILE A 59 -0.46 -17.80 15.93
C ILE A 59 -1.92 -18.26 16.03
N VAL A 60 -2.57 -18.04 17.18
CA VAL A 60 -3.99 -18.40 17.37
C VAL A 60 -4.88 -17.63 16.39
N ALA A 61 -4.64 -16.32 16.23
CA ALA A 61 -5.36 -15.49 15.27
C ALA A 61 -5.17 -16.01 13.83
N MET A 62 -3.96 -16.42 13.46
CA MET A 62 -3.67 -17.03 12.15
C MET A 62 -4.49 -18.30 11.92
N ILE A 63 -4.57 -19.19 12.90
CA ILE A 63 -5.33 -20.45 12.80
C ILE A 63 -6.83 -20.15 12.66
N ILE A 64 -7.36 -19.23 13.47
CA ILE A 64 -8.76 -18.81 13.39
C ILE A 64 -9.07 -18.22 12.01
N ALA A 65 -8.21 -17.32 11.54
CA ALA A 65 -8.36 -16.69 10.23
C ALA A 65 -8.34 -17.74 9.11
N TRP A 66 -7.45 -18.72 9.21
CA TRP A 66 -7.38 -19.80 8.23
C TRP A 66 -8.61 -20.70 8.29
N LYS A 67 -9.23 -20.96 9.45
CA LYS A 67 -10.43 -21.81 9.52
C LYS A 67 -11.70 -21.10 9.03
N ASN A 68 -11.73 -19.77 9.03
CA ASN A 68 -12.93 -19.03 8.67
C ASN A 68 -13.11 -18.93 7.15
N MET A 69 -14.10 -19.64 6.61
CA MET A 69 -14.36 -19.67 5.17
C MET A 69 -14.74 -18.30 4.61
N ARG A 70 -15.45 -17.46 5.40
CA ARG A 70 -15.81 -16.10 4.99
C ARG A 70 -14.59 -15.22 4.73
N LEU A 71 -13.56 -15.31 5.58
CA LEU A 71 -12.34 -14.53 5.41
C LEU A 71 -11.55 -14.97 4.17
N ARG A 72 -11.54 -16.29 3.91
CA ARG A 72 -10.91 -16.81 2.69
C ARG A 72 -11.61 -16.30 1.42
N THR A 73 -12.94 -16.31 1.39
CA THR A 73 -13.70 -15.82 0.23
C THR A 73 -13.44 -14.34 -0.03
N LEU A 74 -13.53 -13.50 1.00
CA LEU A 74 -13.27 -12.05 0.85
C LEU A 74 -11.85 -11.76 0.38
N ALA A 75 -10.85 -12.48 0.92
CA ALA A 75 -9.47 -12.31 0.51
C ALA A 75 -9.24 -12.75 -0.95
N MET A 76 -9.88 -13.83 -1.38
CA MET A 76 -9.82 -14.29 -2.78
C MET A 76 -10.44 -13.28 -3.74
N GLU A 77 -11.65 -12.79 -3.45
CA GLU A 77 -12.31 -11.75 -4.25
C GLU A 77 -11.43 -10.50 -4.37
N THR A 78 -10.85 -10.05 -3.26
CA THR A 78 -9.95 -8.88 -3.26
C THR A 78 -8.70 -9.12 -4.11
N ILE A 79 -8.10 -10.31 -4.06
CA ILE A 79 -6.92 -10.66 -4.88
C ILE A 79 -7.29 -10.70 -6.37
N GLU A 80 -8.46 -11.23 -6.71
CA GLU A 80 -8.94 -11.28 -8.09
C GLU A 80 -9.23 -9.87 -8.63
N GLU A 81 -9.87 -9.01 -7.84
CA GLU A 81 -10.08 -7.60 -8.19
C GLU A 81 -8.76 -6.85 -8.35
N LEU A 82 -7.81 -7.04 -7.44
CA LEU A 82 -6.48 -6.45 -7.52
C LEU A 82 -5.69 -6.95 -8.73
N ALA A 83 -5.87 -8.22 -9.13
CA ALA A 83 -5.22 -8.78 -10.31
C ALA A 83 -5.76 -8.20 -11.62
N ALA A 84 -7.00 -7.68 -11.61
CA ALA A 84 -7.57 -6.96 -12.74
C ALA A 84 -7.08 -5.51 -12.85
N VAL A 85 -6.51 -4.94 -11.78
CA VAL A 85 -5.95 -3.58 -11.80
C VAL A 85 -4.67 -3.57 -12.63
N THR A 86 -4.71 -2.87 -13.77
CA THR A 86 -3.54 -2.60 -14.59
C THR A 86 -2.63 -1.61 -13.86
N TRP A 87 -1.56 -2.10 -13.24
CA TRP A 87 -0.55 -1.23 -12.65
C TRP A 87 0.36 -0.66 -13.73
N PRO A 88 0.65 0.66 -13.69
CA PRO A 88 1.49 1.29 -14.69
C PRO A 88 2.92 0.76 -14.61
N THR A 89 3.59 0.71 -15.76
CA THR A 89 5.01 0.38 -15.80
C THR A 89 5.85 1.52 -15.24
N LYS A 90 7.12 1.24 -14.90
CA LYS A 90 8.06 2.27 -14.42
C LYS A 90 8.23 3.41 -15.42
N ASP A 91 8.17 3.09 -16.71
CA ASP A 91 8.33 4.06 -17.79
C ASP A 91 7.10 4.95 -17.93
N GLU A 92 5.89 4.40 -17.82
CA GLU A 92 4.65 5.17 -17.80
C GLU A 92 4.58 6.10 -16.59
N THR A 93 4.98 5.60 -15.42
CA THR A 93 5.00 6.38 -14.17
C THR A 93 6.01 7.54 -14.25
N SER A 94 7.21 7.27 -14.79
CA SER A 94 8.24 8.29 -14.97
C SER A 94 7.81 9.33 -16.00
N THR A 95 7.23 8.89 -17.10
CA THR A 95 6.70 9.79 -18.15
C THR A 95 5.63 10.70 -17.59
N ALA A 96 4.64 10.16 -16.86
CA ALA A 96 3.60 10.96 -16.22
C ALA A 96 4.19 12.00 -15.24
N THR A 97 5.16 11.60 -14.42
CA THR A 97 5.84 12.50 -13.47
C THR A 97 6.57 13.62 -14.19
N VAL A 98 7.28 13.32 -15.29
CA VAL A 98 7.99 14.32 -16.09
C VAL A 98 7.02 15.32 -16.71
N VAL A 99 5.85 14.88 -17.20
CA VAL A 99 4.84 15.80 -17.73
C VAL A 99 4.34 16.74 -16.63
N VAL A 100 4.02 16.24 -15.44
CA VAL A 100 3.56 17.08 -14.32
C VAL A 100 4.64 18.07 -13.87
N LEU A 101 5.91 17.65 -13.83
CA LEU A 101 7.01 18.55 -13.54
C LEU A 101 7.17 19.64 -14.61
N ALA A 102 7.07 19.28 -15.89
CA ALA A 102 7.16 20.26 -16.97
C ALA A 102 6.02 21.29 -16.91
N THR A 103 4.78 20.85 -16.68
CA THR A 103 3.62 21.76 -16.60
C THR A 103 3.69 22.68 -15.39
N THR A 104 4.11 22.16 -14.23
CA THR A 104 4.28 22.97 -13.02
C THR A 104 5.41 23.99 -13.16
N VAL A 105 6.52 23.63 -13.79
CA VAL A 105 7.61 24.58 -14.10
C VAL A 105 7.11 25.69 -15.02
N VAL A 106 6.44 25.35 -16.12
CA VAL A 106 5.89 26.36 -17.04
C VAL A 106 4.90 27.29 -16.32
N ALA A 107 3.98 26.73 -15.54
CA ALA A 107 3.03 27.51 -14.75
C ALA A 107 3.74 28.46 -13.76
N SER A 108 4.77 27.97 -13.06
CA SER A 108 5.55 28.78 -12.12
C SER A 108 6.26 29.95 -12.80
N VAL A 109 6.81 29.74 -14.01
CA VAL A 109 7.47 30.80 -14.79
C VAL A 109 6.48 31.87 -15.22
N VAL A 110 5.28 31.48 -15.65
CA VAL A 110 4.22 32.42 -16.04
C VAL A 110 3.77 33.28 -14.84
N ILE A 111 3.53 32.65 -13.70
CA ILE A 111 3.15 33.36 -12.47
C ILE A 111 4.26 34.33 -12.05
N PHE A 112 5.52 33.85 -12.03
CA PHE A 112 6.68 34.68 -11.69
C PHE A 112 6.80 35.91 -12.61
N ALA A 113 6.59 35.75 -13.92
CA ALA A 113 6.62 36.84 -14.88
C ALA A 113 5.50 37.85 -14.61
N MET A 114 4.29 37.37 -14.29
CA MET A 114 3.16 38.22 -13.93
C MET A 114 3.41 39.00 -12.64
N ASP A 115 3.96 38.35 -11.60
CA ASP A 115 4.31 39.02 -10.34
C ASP A 115 5.35 40.12 -10.55
N ARG A 116 6.35 39.86 -11.40
CA ARG A 116 7.37 40.84 -11.77
C ARG A 116 6.78 42.03 -12.53
N PHE A 117 5.86 41.76 -13.45
CA PHE A 117 5.15 42.76 -14.22
C PHE A 117 4.29 43.67 -13.33
N TRP A 118 3.52 43.08 -12.41
CA TRP A 118 2.72 43.86 -11.46
C TRP A 118 3.60 44.71 -10.56
N ASN A 119 4.70 44.16 -10.02
CA ASN A 119 5.64 44.91 -9.20
C ASN A 119 6.23 46.12 -9.95
N TRP A 120 6.51 45.98 -11.26
CA TRP A 120 6.95 47.12 -12.07
C TRP A 120 5.86 48.19 -12.19
N ILE A 121 4.61 47.81 -12.48
CA ILE A 121 3.48 48.75 -12.56
C ILE A 121 3.26 49.49 -11.24
N THR A 122 3.20 48.78 -10.11
CA THR A 122 2.96 49.42 -8.81
C THR A 122 4.09 50.35 -8.41
N ASN A 123 5.36 50.02 -8.72
CA ASN A 123 6.47 50.94 -8.48
C ASN A 123 6.35 52.21 -9.33
N VAL A 124 5.89 52.13 -10.59
CA VAL A 124 5.70 53.33 -11.42
C VAL A 124 4.61 54.24 -10.84
N ILE A 125 3.53 53.67 -10.31
CA ILE A 125 2.37 54.44 -9.80
C ILE A 125 2.61 55.02 -8.40
N TYR A 126 3.23 54.27 -7.48
CA TYR A 126 3.44 54.74 -6.10
C TYR A 126 4.69 55.61 -5.93
N LEU A 127 5.63 55.58 -6.89
CA LEU A 127 6.86 56.37 -6.86
C LEU A 127 6.80 57.62 -7.77
N SER A 128 5.61 57.94 -8.31
CA SER A 128 5.23 59.24 -8.89
C SER A 128 4.31 59.99 -7.95
#